data_AF-A0AAX3T795-F1
#
_entry.id   AF-A0AAX3T795-F1
#
_cell.length_a   1.000
_cell.length_b   1.000
_cell.length_c   1.000
_cell.angle_alpha   90.00
_cell.angle_beta   90.00
_cell.angle_gamma   90.00
#
_symmetry.space_group_name_H-M   'P 1'
#
loop_
_entity.id
_entity.type
_entity.pdbx_description
1 polymer ?
#
loop_
_entity_poly.entity_id
_entity_poly.type
_entity_poly.pdbx_seq_one_letter_code
_entity_poly.pdbx_strand_id
1 'polypeptide(L)'
;MAAPRKYSEELKDRATRMACEARRDPDSSRGAIKRIADQLGVHPEALRNWVRQAEIDGGVRPGTTSEDADRIAALERENRELRRANTILKQASAFFAAEIDRPQR
;
A
#
# COMPACT_ATOMS: atom_id res chain seq x y z
N MET A 1 10.95 10.70 7.02
CA MET A 1 11.57 9.39 7.35
C MET A 1 10.45 8.42 7.71
N ALA A 2 10.47 7.19 7.17
CA ALA A 2 9.48 6.18 7.56
C ALA A 2 9.62 5.88 9.05
N ALA A 3 8.51 5.79 9.77
CA ALA A 3 8.53 5.44 11.20
C ALA A 3 9.19 4.05 11.38
N PRO A 4 9.99 3.84 12.44
CA PRO A 4 10.63 2.56 12.70
C PRO A 4 9.56 1.47 12.84
N ARG A 5 9.72 0.37 12.08
CA ARG A 5 8.79 -0.77 12.13
C ARG A 5 9.02 -1.53 13.44
N LYS A 6 7.95 -1.71 14.23
CA LYS A 6 7.97 -2.43 15.52
C LYS A 6 8.26 -3.93 15.37
N TYR A 7 7.96 -4.50 14.21
CA TYR A 7 8.16 -5.93 13.90
C TYR A 7 9.00 -6.05 12.62
N SER A 8 9.89 -7.04 12.55
CA SER A 8 10.62 -7.35 11.32
C SER A 8 9.67 -7.95 10.27
N GLU A 9 9.99 -7.79 8.99
CA GLU A 9 9.21 -8.41 7.92
C GLU A 9 9.27 -9.94 8.01
N GLU A 10 10.41 -10.51 8.37
CA GLU A 10 10.54 -11.96 8.58
C GLU A 10 9.57 -12.49 9.65
N LEU A 11 9.43 -11.76 10.77
CA LEU A 11 8.50 -12.14 11.83
C LEU A 11 7.05 -12.04 11.35
N LYS A 12 6.72 -10.96 10.64
CA LYS A 12 5.40 -10.73 10.05
C LYS A 12 5.03 -11.82 9.05
N ASP A 13 5.91 -12.15 8.12
CA ASP A 13 5.68 -13.18 7.10
C ASP A 13 5.51 -14.56 7.72
N ARG A 14 6.40 -14.91 8.67
CA ARG A 14 6.31 -16.17 9.40
C ARG A 14 5.00 -16.27 10.19
N ALA A 15 4.65 -15.23 10.95
CA ALA A 15 3.43 -15.23 11.75
C ALA A 15 2.18 -15.34 10.87
N THR A 16 2.15 -14.59 9.77
CA THR A 16 1.04 -14.60 8.80
C THR A 16 0.88 -15.97 8.15
N ARG A 17 1.98 -16.59 7.72
CA ARG A 17 1.97 -17.94 7.15
C ARG A 17 1.43 -18.98 8.13
N MET A 18 1.97 -19.01 9.36
CA MET A 18 1.51 -19.93 10.40
C MET A 18 0.02 -19.74 10.70
N ALA A 19 -0.45 -18.49 10.77
CA ALA A 19 -1.85 -18.18 11.07
C ALA A 19 -2.79 -18.53 9.91
N CYS A 20 -2.36 -18.36 8.66
CA CYS A 20 -3.12 -18.81 7.49
C CYS A 20 -3.22 -20.33 7.44
N GLU A 21 -2.12 -21.05 7.69
CA GLU A 21 -2.09 -22.52 7.72
C GLU A 21 -3.01 -23.08 8.82
N ALA A 22 -2.90 -22.57 10.05
CA ALA A 22 -3.75 -22.97 11.17
C ALA A 22 -5.24 -22.60 11.00
N ARG A 23 -5.58 -21.75 10.04
CA ARG A 23 -6.98 -21.41 9.70
C ARG A 23 -7.57 -22.26 8.58
N ARG A 24 -6.75 -23.01 7.84
CA ARG A 24 -7.23 -23.96 6.82
C ARG A 24 -7.87 -25.19 7.44
N ASP A 25 -7.40 -25.57 8.63
CA ASP A 25 -7.96 -26.67 9.40
C ASP A 25 -9.16 -26.17 10.26
N PRO A 26 -10.38 -26.70 10.04
CA PRO A 26 -11.57 -26.30 10.79
C PRO A 26 -11.42 -26.43 12.31
N ASP A 27 -10.71 -27.45 12.78
CA ASP A 27 -10.59 -27.75 14.22
C ASP A 27 -9.67 -26.76 14.94
N SER A 28 -8.62 -26.29 14.25
CA SER A 28 -7.65 -25.35 14.80
C SER A 28 -7.93 -23.89 14.47
N SER A 29 -8.88 -23.62 13.55
CA SER A 29 -9.25 -22.29 13.06
C SER A 29 -9.69 -21.32 14.16
N ARG A 30 -10.45 -21.81 15.15
CA ARG A 30 -10.98 -20.97 16.24
C ARG A 30 -9.84 -20.56 17.18
N GLY A 31 -9.57 -19.27 17.23
CA GLY A 31 -8.52 -18.71 18.08
C GLY A 31 -7.10 -18.94 17.57
N ALA A 32 -6.89 -19.47 16.35
CA ALA A 32 -5.57 -19.65 15.74
C ALA A 32 -4.71 -18.38 15.80
N ILE A 33 -5.28 -17.24 15.39
CA ILE A 33 -4.60 -15.94 15.36
C ILE A 33 -4.13 -15.55 16.77
N LYS A 34 -4.98 -15.68 17.78
CA LYS A 34 -4.61 -15.33 19.16
C LYS A 34 -3.47 -16.22 19.67
N ARG A 35 -3.60 -17.54 19.49
CA ARG A 35 -2.58 -18.50 19.94
C ARG A 35 -1.22 -18.22 19.31
N ILE A 36 -1.19 -17.97 18.00
CA ILE A 36 0.06 -17.72 17.26
C ILE A 36 0.64 -16.35 17.61
N ALA A 37 -0.21 -15.33 17.78
CA ALA A 37 0.22 -14.02 18.24
C ALA A 37 0.90 -14.11 19.62
N ASP A 38 0.29 -14.83 20.57
CA ASP A 38 0.83 -15.05 21.91
C ASP A 38 2.16 -15.83 21.86
N GLN A 39 2.25 -16.87 21.01
CA GLN A 39 3.48 -17.66 20.82
C GLN A 39 4.66 -16.85 20.24
N LEU A 40 4.37 -15.86 19.39
CA LEU A 40 5.38 -15.07 18.68
C LEU A 40 5.61 -13.69 19.32
N GLY A 41 4.92 -13.36 20.41
CA GLY A 41 5.01 -12.04 21.07
C GLY A 41 4.49 -10.89 20.21
N VAL A 42 3.59 -11.18 19.26
CA VAL A 42 2.97 -10.18 18.38
C VAL A 42 1.63 -9.77 18.94
N HIS A 43 1.23 -8.51 18.78
CA HIS A 43 -0.11 -8.08 19.18
C HIS A 43 -1.18 -8.81 18.33
N PRO A 44 -2.20 -9.45 18.93
CA PRO A 44 -3.19 -10.25 18.18
C PRO A 44 -3.87 -9.48 17.04
N GLU A 45 -4.17 -8.20 17.26
CA GLU A 45 -4.80 -7.36 16.22
C GLU A 45 -3.84 -7.04 15.06
N ALA A 46 -2.53 -6.94 15.32
CA ALA A 46 -1.54 -6.74 14.26
C ALA A 46 -1.49 -7.99 13.36
N LEU A 47 -1.43 -9.18 13.95
CA LEU A 47 -1.46 -10.43 13.20
C LEU A 47 -2.77 -10.61 12.43
N ARG A 48 -3.91 -10.22 13.03
CA ARG A 48 -5.21 -10.25 12.35
C ARG A 48 -5.22 -9.40 11.08
N ASN A 49 -4.62 -8.22 11.13
CA ASN A 49 -4.53 -7.33 9.97
C ASN A 49 -3.62 -7.90 8.88
N TRP A 50 -2.49 -8.49 9.24
CA TRP A 50 -1.60 -9.13 8.26
C TRP A 50 -2.25 -10.33 7.58
N VAL A 51 -2.93 -11.19 8.35
CA VAL A 51 -3.69 -12.32 7.81
C VAL A 51 -4.80 -11.85 6.88
N ARG A 52 -5.52 -10.79 7.26
CA ARG A 52 -6.55 -10.20 6.40
C ARG A 52 -5.96 -9.69 5.08
N GLN A 53 -4.81 -9.03 5.12
CA GLN A 53 -4.16 -8.54 3.89
C GLN A 53 -3.69 -9.73 3.03
N ALA A 54 -3.11 -10.77 3.63
CA ALA A 54 -2.70 -11.97 2.91
C ALA A 54 -3.89 -12.72 2.28
N GLU A 55 -5.06 -12.72 2.92
CA GLU A 55 -6.31 -13.26 2.33
C GLU A 55 -6.79 -12.43 1.14
N ILE A 56 -6.63 -11.10 1.18
CA ILE A 56 -6.98 -10.21 0.08
C ILE A 56 -6.01 -10.42 -1.09
N ASP A 57 -4.71 -10.42 -0.80
CA ASP A 57 -3.65 -10.64 -1.79
C ASP A 57 -3.77 -12.04 -2.43
N GLY A 58 -4.24 -13.03 -1.66
CA GLY A 58 -4.51 -14.39 -2.14
C GLY A 58 -5.90 -14.58 -2.78
N GLY A 59 -6.72 -13.54 -2.90
CA GLY A 59 -8.05 -13.61 -3.53
C GLY A 59 -9.13 -14.35 -2.73
N VAL A 60 -8.85 -14.70 -1.48
CA VAL A 60 -9.82 -15.36 -0.57
C VAL A 60 -10.88 -14.35 -0.10
N ARG A 61 -10.51 -13.08 -0.03
CA ARG A 61 -11.38 -11.99 0.44
C ARG A 61 -11.34 -10.81 -0.53
N PRO A 62 -12.47 -10.14 -0.80
CA PRO A 62 -12.45 -8.89 -1.56
C PRO A 62 -11.70 -7.78 -0.81
N GLY A 63 -10.91 -7.01 -1.54
CA GLY A 63 -10.16 -5.86 -1.04
C GLY A 63 -9.12 -5.39 -2.06
N THR A 64 -8.41 -4.30 -1.74
CA THR A 64 -7.28 -3.83 -2.53
C THR A 64 -6.05 -4.67 -2.18
N THR A 65 -5.47 -5.32 -3.19
CA THR A 65 -4.24 -6.08 -3.02
C THR A 65 -3.07 -5.15 -2.72
N SER A 66 -2.03 -5.66 -2.08
CA SER A 66 -0.79 -4.92 -1.85
C SER A 66 -0.18 -4.43 -3.17
N GLU A 67 -0.25 -5.24 -4.23
CA GLU A 67 0.21 -4.89 -5.58
C GLU A 67 -0.62 -3.75 -6.19
N ASP A 68 -1.95 -3.82 -6.10
CA ASP A 68 -2.83 -2.75 -6.59
C ASP A 68 -2.58 -1.44 -5.83
N ALA A 69 -2.37 -1.51 -4.52
CA ALA A 69 -2.06 -0.33 -3.70
C ALA A 69 -0.75 0.33 -4.14
N ASP A 70 0.30 -0.45 -4.39
CA ASP A 70 1.59 0.05 -4.88
C ASP A 70 1.45 0.67 -6.28
N ARG A 71 0.68 0.03 -7.17
CA ARG A 71 0.40 0.54 -8.51
C ARG A 71 -0.37 1.85 -8.47
N ILE A 72 -1.41 1.94 -7.64
CA ILE A 72 -2.20 3.17 -7.46
C ILE A 72 -1.28 4.29 -6.96
N ALA A 73 -0.44 4.04 -5.95
CA ALA A 73 0.48 5.03 -5.42
C ALA A 73 1.50 5.52 -6.48
N ALA A 74 1.99 4.62 -7.33
CA ALA A 74 2.87 4.96 -8.44
C ALA A 74 2.17 5.83 -9.49
N LEU A 75 0.96 5.44 -9.91
CA LEU A 75 0.15 6.20 -10.86
C LEU A 75 -0.22 7.58 -10.33
N GLU A 76 -0.58 7.70 -9.06
CA GLU A 76 -0.88 8.99 -8.45
C GLU A 76 0.34 9.91 -8.42
N ARG A 77 1.54 9.37 -8.19
CA ARG A 77 2.79 10.14 -8.25
C ARG A 77 3.04 10.65 -9.65
N GLU A 78 2.96 9.78 -10.65
CA GLU A 78 3.12 10.16 -12.05
C GLU A 78 2.07 11.20 -12.46
N ASN A 79 0.81 11.02 -12.06
CA ASN A 79 -0.25 11.97 -12.39
C ASN A 79 0.01 13.36 -11.78
N ARG A 80 0.55 13.43 -10.55
CA ARG A 80 0.96 14.70 -9.93
C ARG A 80 2.09 15.37 -10.70
N GLU A 81 3.08 14.60 -11.15
CA GLU A 81 4.20 15.12 -11.94
C GLU A 81 3.74 15.63 -13.30
N LEU A 82 2.91 14.86 -14.01
CA LEU A 82 2.32 15.25 -15.28
C LEU A 82 1.47 16.52 -15.16
N ARG A 83 0.65 16.62 -14.11
CA ARG A 83 -0.13 17.85 -13.83
C ARG A 83 0.78 19.05 -13.60
N ARG A 84 1.88 18.87 -12.86
CA ARG A 84 2.85 19.95 -12.61
C ARG A 84 3.52 20.40 -13.92
N ALA A 85 3.98 19.45 -14.73
CA ALA A 85 4.58 19.74 -16.04
C ALA A 85 3.59 20.45 -16.97
N ASN A 86 2.34 19.99 -17.01
CA ASN A 86 1.30 20.61 -17.83
C ASN A 86 1.03 22.06 -17.41
N THR A 87 1.01 22.35 -16.11
CA THR A 87 0.87 23.72 -15.59
C THR A 87 2.02 24.61 -16.05
N ILE A 88 3.26 24.14 -15.96
CA ILE A 88 4.45 24.90 -16.41
C ILE A 88 4.35 25.19 -17.92
N LEU A 89 4.02 24.17 -18.72
CA LEU A 89 3.87 24.33 -20.16
C LEU A 89 2.77 25.34 -20.52
N LYS A 90 1.62 25.28 -19.86
CA LYS A 90 0.53 26.25 -20.06
C LYS A 90 0.95 27.67 -19.70
N GLN A 91 1.68 27.85 -18.61
CA GLN A 91 2.21 29.16 -18.21
C GLN A 91 3.21 29.69 -19.24
N ALA A 92 4.11 28.85 -19.73
CA ALA A 92 5.06 29.22 -20.78
C ALA A 92 4.35 29.59 -22.09
N SER A 93 3.38 28.79 -22.55
CA SER A 93 2.56 29.10 -23.72
C SER A 93 1.83 30.43 -23.59
N ALA A 94 1.23 30.70 -22.43
CA ALA A 94 0.55 31.97 -22.16
C ALA A 94 1.52 33.16 -22.17
N PHE A 95 2.72 32.99 -21.60
CA PHE A 95 3.77 34.00 -21.63
C PHE A 95 4.20 34.33 -23.07
N PHE A 96 4.53 33.32 -23.87
CA PHE A 96 4.95 33.53 -25.26
C PHE A 96 3.83 34.10 -26.14
N ALA A 97 2.58 33.68 -25.94
CA ALA A 97 1.45 34.27 -26.65
C ALA A 97 1.30 35.78 -26.35
N ALA A 98 1.46 36.17 -25.08
CA ALA A 98 1.40 37.57 -24.67
C ALA A 98 2.58 38.41 -25.18
N GLU A 99 3.76 37.80 -25.38
CA GLU A 99 4.92 38.45 -25.98
C GLU A 99 4.72 38.68 -27.49
N ILE A 100 4.14 37.73 -28.21
CA ILE A 100 3.81 37.88 -29.65
C ILE A 100 2.78 39.01 -29.87
N ASP A 101 1.76 39.13 -29.00
CA ASP A 101 0.74 40.18 -29.08
C ASP A 101 1.26 41.59 -28.69
N ARG A 102 2.48 41.69 -28.16
CA ARG A 102 3.18 42.96 -27.91
C ARG A 102 4.45 43.04 -28.76
N PRO A 103 4.35 43.42 -30.05
CA PRO A 103 5.54 43.70 -30.84
C PRO A 103 6.34 44.82 -30.17
N GLN A 104 7.54 44.49 -29.70
CA GLN A 104 8.51 45.49 -29.23
C GLN A 104 8.81 46.42 -30.41
N ARG A 105 8.53 47.71 -30.25
CA ARG A 105 8.95 48.77 -31.17
C ARG A 105 10.42 49.08 -30.97
#